data_AF-A0A965GAN4-F1
#
_entry.id   AF-A0A965GAN4-F1
#
_cell.length_a   1.000
_cell.length_b   1.000
_cell.length_c   1.000
_cell.angle_alpha   90.00
_cell.angle_beta   90.00
_cell.angle_gamma   90.00
#
_symmetry.space_group_name_H-M   'P 1'
#
loop_
_entity.id
_entity.type
_entity.pdbx_description
1 polymer ?
#
loop_
_entity_poly.entity_id
_entity_poly.type
_entity_poly.pdbx_seq_one_letter_code
_entity_poly.pdbx_strand_id
1 'polypeptide(L)'
;MLGPDWVPLAEVLVYLNENLFGGYRASIHCYGDRFIRRAGKGGPTIKVDWLSDGSVVMFASANDKMNPPLNDYQFQQLEFLGFTAPMSRSGDYAIDPDDIDETSHSSFVKVIETTPTIAEVVEMTLSTLVLVYGVSVENMFYFGIHHGVHEKIHALGKLERYQAHSG
;
A
#
# COMPACT_ATOMS: atom_id res chain seq x y z
N MET A 1 -10.72 14.01 -1.31
CA MET A 1 -11.21 13.07 -0.27
C MET A 1 -12.20 12.08 -0.86
N LEU A 2 -12.01 10.79 -0.56
CA LEU A 2 -12.70 9.63 -1.16
C LEU A 2 -14.14 9.40 -0.65
N GLY A 3 -14.71 10.36 0.09
CA GLY A 3 -16.02 10.24 0.73
C GLY A 3 -15.95 9.77 2.20
N PRO A 4 -17.07 9.87 2.95
CA PRO A 4 -17.12 9.58 4.39
C PRO A 4 -16.82 8.12 4.74
N ASP A 5 -17.14 7.17 3.85
CA ASP A 5 -16.95 5.73 4.12
C ASP A 5 -15.47 5.33 4.26
N TRP A 6 -14.55 6.15 3.74
CA TRP A 6 -13.11 5.93 3.84
C TRP A 6 -12.47 6.51 5.11
N VAL A 7 -13.21 7.33 5.87
CA VAL A 7 -12.71 7.97 7.10
C VAL A 7 -12.20 6.95 8.11
N PRO A 8 -12.90 5.83 8.39
CA PRO A 8 -12.41 4.86 9.37
C PRO A 8 -11.07 4.23 8.96
N LEU A 9 -10.87 3.97 7.66
CA LEU A 9 -9.58 3.46 7.17
C LEU A 9 -8.49 4.53 7.24
N ALA A 10 -8.81 5.79 6.92
CA ALA A 10 -7.89 6.90 7.07
C ALA A 10 -7.43 7.06 8.52
N GLU A 11 -8.33 7.00 9.49
CA GLU A 11 -8.00 7.07 10.93
C GLU A 11 -7.08 5.92 11.36
N VAL A 12 -7.31 4.70 10.87
CA VAL A 12 -6.40 3.55 11.12
C VAL A 12 -5.01 3.79 10.54
N LEU A 13 -4.94 4.32 9.32
CA LEU A 13 -3.65 4.63 8.69
C LEU A 13 -2.92 5.77 9.40
N VAL A 14 -3.63 6.79 9.86
CA VAL A 14 -3.06 7.85 10.72
C VAL A 14 -2.49 7.23 11.99
N TYR A 15 -3.28 6.41 12.70
CA TYR A 15 -2.82 5.72 13.91
C TYR A 15 -1.56 4.89 13.66
N LEU A 16 -1.51 4.14 12.56
CA LEU A 16 -0.35 3.32 12.20
C LEU A 16 0.89 4.17 11.92
N ASN A 17 0.75 5.28 11.21
CA ASN A 17 1.88 6.16 10.97
C ASN A 17 2.33 6.80 12.28
N GLU A 18 1.43 7.34 13.12
CA GLU A 18 1.77 7.98 14.40
C GLU A 18 2.43 7.05 15.43
N ASN A 19 1.98 5.78 15.51
CA ASN A 19 2.33 4.88 16.60
C ASN A 19 3.38 3.82 16.22
N LEU A 20 3.82 3.78 14.96
CA LEU A 20 4.88 2.88 14.49
C LEU A 20 6.21 3.60 14.19
N PHE A 21 6.31 4.90 14.49
CA PHE A 21 7.58 5.63 14.46
C PHE A 21 8.60 4.98 15.42
N GLY A 22 9.80 4.65 14.90
CA GLY A 22 10.86 3.97 15.66
C GLY A 22 11.49 2.75 14.98
N GLY A 23 11.38 2.63 13.65
CA GLY A 23 12.02 1.55 12.87
C GLY A 23 11.05 0.50 12.30
N TYR A 24 9.74 0.73 12.40
CA TYR A 24 8.73 -0.17 11.83
C TYR A 24 8.12 0.42 10.56
N ARG A 25 8.08 -0.41 9.51
CA ARG A 25 7.43 -0.11 8.22
C ARG A 25 5.91 -0.20 8.38
N ALA A 26 5.19 0.86 8.04
CA ALA A 26 3.74 0.79 7.91
C ALA A 26 3.40 0.08 6.58
N SER A 27 2.57 -0.96 6.62
CA SER A 27 2.11 -1.62 5.41
C SER A 27 0.61 -1.89 5.46
N ILE A 28 -0.04 -1.69 4.33
CA ILE A 28 -1.43 -2.09 4.10
C ILE A 28 -1.47 -3.07 2.94
N HIS A 29 -2.09 -4.22 3.18
CA HIS A 29 -2.34 -5.26 2.20
C HIS A 29 -3.84 -5.34 1.99
N CYS A 30 -4.28 -5.24 0.74
CA CYS A 30 -5.69 -5.36 0.39
C CYS A 30 -5.97 -6.70 -0.29
N TYR A 31 -7.03 -7.37 0.14
CA TYR A 31 -7.58 -8.56 -0.48
C TYR A 31 -9.05 -8.34 -0.80
N GLY A 32 -9.58 -9.07 -1.76
CA GLY A 32 -11.02 -9.16 -1.99
C GLY A 32 -11.29 -9.91 -3.27
N ASP A 33 -12.56 -9.95 -3.67
CA ASP A 33 -13.03 -10.86 -4.73
C ASP A 33 -12.31 -10.64 -6.07
N ARG A 34 -11.92 -9.39 -6.36
CA ARG A 34 -11.12 -9.04 -7.55
C ARG A 34 -9.67 -9.55 -7.47
N PHE A 35 -9.12 -9.72 -6.27
CA PHE A 35 -7.74 -10.13 -6.02
C PHE A 35 -7.70 -11.58 -5.54
N ILE A 36 -7.95 -12.51 -6.46
CA ILE A 36 -7.96 -13.95 -6.16
C ILE A 36 -6.53 -14.39 -5.83
N ARG A 37 -6.33 -14.94 -4.62
CA ARG A 37 -5.08 -15.59 -4.25
C ARG A 37 -4.81 -16.78 -5.17
N ARG A 38 -3.85 -16.64 -6.09
CA ARG A 38 -3.34 -17.74 -6.93
C ARG A 38 -1.82 -17.73 -6.90
N ALA A 39 -1.22 -18.89 -6.64
CA ALA A 39 0.23 -19.09 -6.68
C ALA A 39 1.06 -18.05 -5.88
N GLY A 40 0.61 -17.65 -4.69
CA GLY A 40 1.31 -16.68 -3.84
C GLY A 40 1.10 -15.20 -4.19
N LYS A 41 0.34 -14.88 -5.25
CA LYS A 41 -0.09 -13.51 -5.55
C LYS A 41 -1.33 -13.17 -4.73
N GLY A 42 -1.36 -11.99 -4.12
CA GLY A 42 -2.30 -11.68 -3.03
C GLY A 42 -3.25 -10.52 -3.30
N GLY A 43 -2.84 -9.54 -4.09
CA GLY A 43 -3.53 -8.26 -4.20
C GLY A 43 -2.62 -7.08 -3.85
N PRO A 44 -3.13 -5.85 -3.97
CA PRO A 44 -2.31 -4.67 -3.87
C PRO A 44 -1.83 -4.45 -2.44
N THR A 45 -0.55 -4.12 -2.34
CA THR A 45 0.11 -3.73 -1.10
C THR A 45 0.72 -2.35 -1.29
N ILE A 46 0.53 -1.48 -0.30
CA ILE A 46 1.28 -0.24 -0.16
C ILE A 46 2.09 -0.32 1.14
N LYS A 47 3.37 0.04 1.05
CA LYS A 47 4.29 0.14 2.18
C LYS A 47 4.81 1.56 2.29
N VAL A 48 5.01 2.03 3.51
CA VAL A 48 5.51 3.36 3.81
C VAL A 48 6.63 3.23 4.83
N ASP A 49 7.80 3.76 4.47
CA ASP A 49 8.95 3.89 5.35
C ASP A 49 9.24 5.36 5.62
N TRP A 50 9.31 5.72 6.90
CA TRP A 50 9.79 7.01 7.36
C TRP A 50 11.29 6.88 7.64
N LEU A 51 12.10 7.69 6.95
CA LEU A 51 13.54 7.70 7.10
C LEU A 51 13.97 8.64 8.22
N SER A 52 15.19 8.47 8.72
CA SER A 52 15.73 9.24 9.84
C SER A 52 15.92 10.74 9.54
N ASP A 53 16.04 11.10 8.27
CA ASP A 53 16.10 12.49 7.80
C ASP A 53 14.71 13.13 7.64
N GLY A 54 13.65 12.39 7.98
CA GLY A 54 12.26 12.82 7.86
C GLY A 54 11.68 12.66 6.46
N SER A 55 12.42 12.14 5.48
CA SER A 55 11.85 11.80 4.17
C SER A 55 10.99 10.53 4.26
N VAL A 56 10.13 10.32 3.27
CA VAL A 56 9.24 9.15 3.19
C VAL A 56 9.42 8.40 1.89
N VAL A 57 9.55 7.08 1.98
CA VAL A 57 9.56 6.18 0.82
C VAL A 57 8.29 5.35 0.81
N MET A 58 7.54 5.45 -0.28
CA MET A 58 6.33 4.67 -0.51
C MET A 58 6.58 3.61 -1.59
N PHE A 59 6.13 2.39 -1.33
CA PHE A 59 6.22 1.27 -2.27
C PHE A 59 4.83 0.79 -2.64
N ALA A 60 4.51 0.80 -3.94
CA ALA A 60 3.27 0.27 -4.48
C ALA A 60 3.52 -1.01 -5.29
N SER A 61 2.63 -1.98 -5.17
CA SER A 61 2.80 -3.31 -5.78
C SER A 61 2.79 -3.27 -7.31
N ALA A 62 3.67 -4.07 -7.94
CA ALA A 62 3.68 -4.30 -9.38
C ALA A 62 3.11 -5.69 -9.76
N ASN A 63 3.21 -6.04 -11.05
CA ASN A 63 2.59 -7.22 -11.65
C ASN A 63 3.06 -8.58 -11.08
N ASP A 64 4.22 -8.61 -10.42
CA ASP A 64 4.72 -9.79 -9.71
C ASP A 64 3.81 -10.18 -8.53
N LYS A 65 3.21 -9.19 -7.86
CA LYS A 65 2.34 -9.35 -6.67
C LYS A 65 0.84 -9.24 -6.98
N MET A 66 0.49 -8.71 -8.14
CA MET A 66 -0.88 -8.44 -8.56
C MET A 66 -1.51 -9.60 -9.35
N ASN A 67 -2.78 -9.87 -9.07
CA ASN A 67 -3.64 -10.72 -9.88
C ASN A 67 -5.08 -10.18 -9.83
N PRO A 68 -5.66 -9.70 -10.95
CA PRO A 68 -5.07 -9.61 -12.28
C PRO A 68 -3.87 -8.63 -12.34
N PRO A 69 -2.98 -8.73 -13.35
CA PRO A 69 -1.91 -7.74 -13.55
C PRO A 69 -2.49 -6.35 -13.84
N LEU A 70 -1.67 -5.33 -13.61
CA LEU A 70 -1.97 -3.93 -13.94
C LEU A 70 -1.99 -3.74 -15.47
N ASN A 71 -2.91 -2.90 -15.95
CA ASN A 71 -3.00 -2.47 -17.33
C ASN A 71 -2.35 -1.10 -17.57
N ASP A 72 -2.17 -0.70 -18.83
CA ASP A 72 -1.53 0.57 -19.22
C ASP A 72 -2.09 1.80 -18.48
N TYR A 73 -3.41 1.85 -18.29
CA TYR A 73 -4.04 2.97 -17.61
C TYR A 73 -3.63 3.05 -16.13
N GLN A 74 -3.55 1.91 -15.45
CA GLN A 74 -3.11 1.84 -14.06
C GLN A 74 -1.62 2.20 -13.91
N PHE A 75 -0.79 1.88 -14.89
CA PHE A 75 0.60 2.36 -14.95
C PHE A 75 0.67 3.88 -15.05
N GLN A 76 -0.07 4.47 -16.00
CA GLN A 76 -0.12 5.93 -16.16
C GLN A 76 -0.62 6.64 -14.91
N GLN A 77 -1.56 6.04 -14.17
CA GLN A 77 -2.02 6.60 -12.89
C GLN A 77 -0.92 6.59 -11.82
N LEU A 78 -0.09 5.54 -11.75
CA LEU A 78 1.05 5.49 -10.83
C LEU A 78 2.09 6.57 -11.18
N GLU A 79 2.41 6.72 -12.47
CA GLU A 79 3.30 7.80 -12.94
C GLU A 79 2.73 9.19 -12.63
N PHE A 80 1.43 9.39 -12.84
CA PHE A 80 0.74 10.65 -12.51
C PHE A 80 0.80 10.96 -11.01
N LEU A 81 0.68 9.94 -10.15
CA LEU A 81 0.86 10.09 -8.71
C LEU A 81 2.34 10.28 -8.31
N GLY A 82 3.25 10.24 -9.29
CA GLY A 82 4.68 10.46 -9.12
C GLY A 82 5.41 9.26 -8.53
N PHE A 83 4.95 8.05 -8.82
CA PHE A 83 5.72 6.83 -8.61
C PHE A 83 6.62 6.56 -9.81
N THR A 84 7.85 6.13 -9.53
CA THR A 84 8.78 5.60 -10.51
C THR A 84 8.50 4.11 -10.71
N ALA A 85 8.55 3.65 -11.96
CA ALA A 85 8.38 2.26 -12.33
C ALA A 85 9.40 1.34 -11.63
N PRO A 86 9.03 0.06 -11.36
CA PRO A 86 9.95 -0.90 -10.75
C PRO A 86 11.10 -1.27 -11.69
N MET A 87 12.28 -1.46 -11.11
CA MET A 87 13.40 -2.11 -11.78
C MET A 87 13.20 -3.64 -11.68
N SER A 88 12.48 -4.25 -12.63
CA SER A 88 12.31 -5.71 -12.68
C SER A 88 12.81 -6.28 -14.00
N ARG A 89 13.28 -7.53 -14.02
CA ARG A 89 13.64 -8.25 -15.27
C ARG A 89 12.44 -8.87 -15.99
N SER A 90 11.23 -8.74 -15.44
CA SER A 90 10.04 -9.44 -15.95
C SER A 90 8.75 -8.64 -15.76
N GLY A 91 7.84 -8.81 -16.74
CA GLY A 91 6.59 -8.05 -16.90
C GLY A 91 6.69 -7.01 -18.02
N ASP A 92 5.55 -6.61 -18.58
CA ASP A 92 5.48 -5.68 -19.73
C ASP A 92 5.99 -4.25 -19.43
N TYR A 93 6.38 -3.98 -18.18
CA TYR A 93 6.79 -2.66 -17.68
C TYR A 93 8.04 -2.72 -16.78
N ALA A 94 8.85 -3.75 -17.03
CA ALA A 94 10.21 -3.89 -16.50
C ALA A 94 11.12 -2.76 -17.03
N ILE A 95 11.91 -2.12 -16.15
CA ILE A 95 13.07 -1.29 -16.59
C ILE A 95 14.18 -2.21 -17.12
N ASP A 96 15.04 -1.67 -18.00
CA ASP A 96 16.16 -2.35 -18.66
C ASP A 96 16.91 -3.35 -17.74
N PRO A 97 16.98 -4.65 -18.10
CA PRO A 97 17.71 -5.67 -17.35
C PRO A 97 19.16 -5.34 -17.02
N ASP A 98 19.80 -4.47 -17.80
CA ASP A 98 21.20 -4.06 -17.65
C ASP A 98 21.41 -2.97 -16.58
N ASP A 99 20.33 -2.31 -16.13
CA ASP A 99 20.33 -1.30 -15.06
C ASP A 99 19.91 -1.88 -13.69
N ILE A 100 19.70 -3.20 -13.60
CA ILE A 100 19.14 -3.86 -12.41
C ILE A 100 20.25 -4.33 -11.45
N ASP A 101 20.37 -3.64 -10.32
CA ASP A 101 21.11 -4.12 -9.14
C ASP A 101 20.36 -5.30 -8.47
N GLU A 102 21.08 -6.22 -7.82
CA GLU A 102 20.54 -7.36 -7.05
C GLU A 102 19.65 -6.91 -5.87
N THR A 103 19.70 -5.62 -5.53
CA THR A 103 18.82 -4.96 -4.55
C THR A 103 17.48 -4.47 -5.13
N SER A 104 17.26 -4.64 -6.44
CA SER A 104 16.13 -4.06 -7.15
C SER A 104 14.76 -4.39 -6.55
N HIS A 105 13.97 -3.34 -6.39
CA HIS A 105 12.62 -3.44 -5.87
C HIS A 105 11.64 -3.71 -7.01
N SER A 106 10.95 -4.86 -6.93
CA SER A 106 9.83 -5.20 -7.82
C SER A 106 8.58 -4.34 -7.62
N SER A 107 8.70 -3.19 -6.95
CA SER A 107 7.59 -2.32 -6.56
C SER A 107 7.84 -0.94 -7.14
N PHE A 108 6.77 -0.26 -7.50
CA PHE A 108 6.83 1.16 -7.82
C PHE A 108 7.26 1.93 -6.59
N VAL A 109 8.10 2.94 -6.77
CA VAL A 109 8.68 3.70 -5.66
C VAL A 109 8.35 5.17 -5.81
N LYS A 110 7.89 5.79 -4.73
CA LYS A 110 7.79 7.25 -4.62
C LYS A 110 8.60 7.71 -3.41
N VAL A 111 9.48 8.67 -3.62
CA VAL A 111 10.25 9.32 -2.56
C VAL A 111 9.68 10.72 -2.34
N ILE A 112 9.38 11.06 -1.10
CA ILE A 112 8.97 12.40 -0.68
C ILE A 112 10.11 12.96 0.16
N GLU A 113 10.95 13.79 -0.46
CA GLU A 113 12.20 14.30 0.14
C GLU A 113 11.95 15.30 1.28
N THR A 114 10.92 16.13 1.15
CA THR A 114 10.48 17.03 2.23
C THR A 114 9.58 16.27 3.19
N THR A 115 9.81 16.39 4.51
CA THR A 115 9.01 15.72 5.53
C THR A 115 7.52 16.00 5.35
N PRO A 116 6.74 15.02 4.84
CA PRO A 116 5.32 15.21 4.63
C PRO A 116 4.59 15.13 5.96
N THR A 117 3.40 15.71 6.00
CA THR A 117 2.43 15.42 7.05
C THR A 117 1.93 13.98 6.91
N ILE A 118 1.52 13.39 8.04
CA ILE A 118 0.90 12.05 8.03
C ILE A 118 -0.36 12.05 7.15
N ALA A 119 -1.13 13.15 7.15
CA ALA A 119 -2.31 13.29 6.32
C ALA A 119 -2.00 13.15 4.82
N GLU A 120 -0.92 13.76 4.33
CA GLU A 120 -0.48 13.64 2.93
C GLU A 120 -0.10 12.20 2.58
N VAL A 121 0.61 11.51 3.48
CA VAL A 121 0.99 10.09 3.28
C VAL A 121 -0.23 9.18 3.26
N VAL A 122 -1.20 9.42 4.16
CA VAL A 122 -2.46 8.67 4.21
C VAL A 122 -3.30 8.94 2.96
N GLU A 123 -3.42 10.20 2.53
CA GLU A 123 -4.14 10.56 1.31
C GLU A 123 -3.51 9.93 0.08
N MET A 124 -2.18 9.93 -0.05
CA MET A 124 -1.48 9.28 -1.15
C MET A 124 -1.69 7.76 -1.14
N THR A 125 -1.64 7.15 0.05
CA THR A 125 -1.89 5.70 0.21
C THR A 125 -3.30 5.34 -0.26
N LEU A 126 -4.32 6.04 0.25
CA LEU A 126 -5.71 5.78 -0.12
C LEU A 126 -5.99 6.09 -1.59
N SER A 127 -5.47 7.20 -2.11
CA SER A 127 -5.61 7.57 -3.52
C SER A 127 -5.01 6.51 -4.43
N THR A 128 -3.85 5.96 -4.07
CA THR A 128 -3.23 4.87 -4.82
C THR A 128 -4.08 3.60 -4.77
N LEU A 129 -4.60 3.22 -3.59
CA LEU A 129 -5.49 2.05 -3.46
C LEU A 129 -6.75 2.17 -4.31
N VAL A 130 -7.40 3.33 -4.30
CA VAL A 130 -8.67 3.52 -5.01
C VAL A 130 -8.44 3.77 -6.48
N LEU A 131 -7.62 4.75 -6.84
CA LEU A 131 -7.49 5.19 -8.23
C LEU A 131 -6.78 4.15 -9.08
N VAL A 132 -5.67 3.61 -8.59
CA VAL A 132 -4.84 2.66 -9.34
C VAL A 132 -5.43 1.27 -9.25
N TYR A 133 -5.66 0.77 -8.03
CA TYR A 133 -6.02 -0.63 -7.87
C TYR A 133 -7.52 -0.88 -7.89
N GLY A 134 -8.36 0.16 -7.86
CA GLY A 134 -9.81 0.02 -7.82
C GLY A 134 -10.27 -0.70 -6.56
N VAL A 135 -9.58 -0.49 -5.43
CA VAL A 135 -9.98 -1.02 -4.13
C VAL A 135 -11.26 -0.31 -3.68
N SER A 136 -12.24 -1.09 -3.23
CA SER A 136 -13.46 -0.63 -2.60
C SER A 136 -13.32 -0.66 -1.07
N VAL A 137 -14.14 0.12 -0.38
CA VAL A 137 -14.23 0.11 1.10
C VAL A 137 -14.65 -1.26 1.64
N GLU A 138 -15.38 -2.06 0.85
CA GLU A 138 -15.82 -3.40 1.22
C GLU A 138 -14.68 -4.44 1.21
N ASN A 139 -13.53 -4.12 0.61
CA ASN A 139 -12.38 -5.02 0.55
C ASN A 139 -11.77 -5.32 1.92
N MET A 140 -10.98 -6.40 1.97
CA MET A 140 -10.24 -6.80 3.16
C MET A 140 -8.93 -6.07 3.29
N PHE A 141 -8.74 -5.40 4.43
CA PHE A 141 -7.51 -4.69 4.75
C PHE A 141 -6.76 -5.42 5.86
N TYR A 142 -5.48 -5.67 5.63
CA TYR A 142 -4.54 -6.24 6.60
C TYR A 142 -3.38 -5.29 6.77
N PHE A 143 -2.88 -5.17 8.00
CA PHE A 143 -1.95 -4.10 8.36
C PHE A 143 -0.71 -4.68 9.04
N GLY A 144 0.46 -4.34 8.52
CA GLY A 144 1.75 -4.75 9.07
C GLY A 144 2.05 -6.25 8.92
N ILE A 145 3.28 -6.60 9.28
CA ILE A 145 3.79 -7.98 9.35
C ILE A 145 4.14 -8.40 10.79
N HIS A 146 3.90 -7.52 11.76
CA HIS A 146 4.29 -7.72 13.16
C HIS A 146 3.13 -8.25 14.00
N HIS A 147 3.45 -9.21 14.87
CA HIS A 147 2.52 -9.79 15.82
C HIS A 147 1.88 -8.69 16.70
N GLY A 148 0.55 -8.69 16.83
CA GLY A 148 -0.21 -7.75 17.66
C GLY A 148 -0.64 -6.43 17.00
N VAL A 149 -0.18 -6.10 15.78
CA VAL A 149 -0.67 -4.89 15.06
C VAL A 149 -2.17 -4.99 14.78
N HIS A 150 -2.63 -6.19 14.40
CA HIS A 150 -4.06 -6.45 14.16
C HIS A 150 -4.93 -6.26 15.41
N GLU A 151 -4.45 -6.65 16.59
CA GLU A 151 -5.17 -6.48 17.86
C GLU A 151 -5.31 -5.01 18.21
N LYS A 152 -4.24 -4.22 18.01
CA LYS A 152 -4.26 -2.77 18.22
C LYS A 152 -5.26 -2.08 17.30
N ILE A 153 -5.28 -2.44 16.02
CA ILE A 153 -6.24 -1.88 15.05
C ILE A 153 -7.67 -2.30 15.40
N HIS A 154 -7.87 -3.55 15.80
CA HIS A 154 -9.18 -4.03 16.24
C HIS A 154 -9.70 -3.22 17.44
N ALA A 155 -8.83 -2.92 18.41
CA ALA A 155 -9.17 -2.14 19.59
C ALA A 155 -9.60 -0.69 19.26
N LEU A 156 -9.29 -0.16 18.08
CA LEU A 156 -9.77 1.16 17.65
C LEU A 156 -11.29 1.15 17.35
N GLY A 157 -11.89 -0.01 17.11
CA GLY A 157 -13.33 -0.14 16.82
C GLY A 157 -13.79 0.56 15.53
N LYS A 158 -12.85 0.92 14.65
CA LYS A 158 -13.12 1.70 13.42
C LYS A 158 -13.48 0.84 12.22
N LEU A 159 -12.95 -0.38 12.14
CA LEU A 159 -13.22 -1.30 11.04
C LEU A 159 -14.13 -2.42 11.55
N GLU A 160 -15.33 -2.57 10.98
CA GLU A 160 -16.34 -3.57 11.39
C GLU A 160 -15.87 -5.03 11.25
N ARG A 161 -14.73 -5.25 10.58
CA ARG A 161 -14.14 -6.54 10.18
C ARG A 161 -13.75 -7.53 11.29
N TYR A 162 -14.15 -7.28 12.52
CA TYR A 162 -13.93 -8.20 13.64
C TYR A 162 -15.15 -8.40 14.56
N GLN A 163 -16.31 -7.78 14.27
CA GLN A 163 -17.51 -8.05 15.07
C GLN A 163 -18.21 -9.37 14.69
N ALA A 164 -17.88 -9.97 13.54
CA ALA A 164 -18.60 -11.13 13.00
C ALA A 164 -18.08 -12.52 13.45
N HIS A 165 -16.99 -12.61 14.23
CA HIS A 165 -16.40 -13.91 14.65
C HIS A 165 -16.24 -14.06 16.18
N SER A 166 -17.00 -13.26 16.94
CA SER A 166 -17.06 -13.34 18.42
C SER A 166 -18.29 -14.09 18.93
N GLY A 167 -18.89 -14.95 18.10
CA GLY A 167 -20.07 -15.77 18.42
C GLY A 167 -19.77 -17.25 18.41
#